data_AF-A0A355BSH8-F1
#
_entry.id   AF-A0A355BSH8-F1
#
_cell.length_a   1.000
_cell.length_b   1.000
_cell.length_c   1.000
_cell.angle_alpha   90.00
_cell.angle_beta   90.00
_cell.angle_gamma   90.00
#
_symmetry.space_group_name_H-M   'P 1'
#
loop_
_entity.id
_entity.type
_entity.pdbx_description
1 polymer ?
#
loop_
_entity_poly.entity_id
_entity_poly.type
_entity_poly.pdbx_seq_one_letter_code
_entity_poly.pdbx_strand_id
1 'polypeptide(L)'
;MSNERKDLWGIDLGGTKAEGVVLGPGGLKDILFRDRVPTGAENGYEHILGQINKLVGMMESRMGYRPAHLGIGTPGTLDPRLGTMKGCNSECMNGQPMKKDLERILKLE
;
A
#
# COMPACT_ATOMS: atom_id res chain seq x y z
N MET A 1 -19.25 -18.14 15.29
CA MET A 1 -17.78 -18.04 15.19
C MET A 1 -17.49 -17.44 13.82
N SER A 2 -17.20 -16.14 13.75
CA SER A 2 -16.83 -15.50 12.48
C SER A 2 -15.51 -16.12 12.02
N ASN A 3 -15.53 -16.76 10.86
CA ASN A 3 -14.33 -17.27 10.23
C ASN A 3 -13.47 -16.04 9.89
N GLU A 4 -12.47 -15.75 10.72
CA GLU A 4 -11.58 -14.61 10.50
C GLU A 4 -10.82 -14.90 9.20
N ARG A 5 -11.09 -14.09 8.16
CA ARG A 5 -10.47 -14.29 6.85
C ARG A 5 -8.99 -14.00 6.98
N LYS A 6 -8.16 -15.01 6.73
CA LYS A 6 -6.69 -14.92 6.84
C LYS A 6 -6.04 -14.42 5.55
N ASP A 7 -6.78 -13.66 4.76
CA ASP A 7 -6.29 -13.15 3.49
C ASP A 7 -5.23 -12.07 3.76
N LEU A 8 -4.09 -12.15 3.09
CA LEU A 8 -3.00 -11.20 3.24
C LEU A 8 -3.09 -10.13 2.16
N TRP A 9 -3.23 -8.88 2.58
CA TRP A 9 -3.29 -7.72 1.69
C TRP A 9 -1.93 -7.02 1.68
N GLY A 10 -1.41 -6.78 0.49
CA GLY A 10 -0.10 -6.16 0.30
C GLY A 10 -0.08 -5.17 -0.86
N ILE A 11 0.71 -4.11 -0.71
CA ILE A 11 1.09 -3.21 -1.79
C ILE A 11 2.61 -3.21 -1.94
N ASP A 12 3.08 -3.33 -3.17
CA ASP A 12 4.47 -3.08 -3.56
C ASP A 12 4.52 -1.76 -4.33
N LEU A 13 5.08 -0.73 -3.71
CA LEU A 13 5.22 0.60 -4.30
C LEU A 13 6.60 0.71 -4.94
N GLY A 14 6.68 0.59 -6.27
CA GLY A 14 7.87 0.91 -7.04
C GLY A 14 7.90 2.37 -7.50
N GLY A 15 9.02 2.79 -8.10
CA GLY A 15 9.16 4.16 -8.65
C GLY A 15 8.23 4.46 -9.84
N THR A 16 7.88 3.44 -10.62
CA THR A 16 7.06 3.60 -11.83
C THR A 16 5.63 3.10 -11.66
N LYS A 17 5.44 2.02 -10.89
CA LYS A 17 4.15 1.34 -10.68
C LYS A 17 4.00 0.96 -9.21
N ALA A 18 2.76 0.98 -8.73
CA ALA A 18 2.36 0.33 -7.49
C ALA A 18 1.53 -0.92 -7.83
N GLU A 19 1.85 -2.06 -7.24
CA GLU A 19 1.11 -3.32 -7.36
C GLU A 19 0.36 -3.63 -6.06
N GLY A 20 -0.89 -4.04 -6.15
CA GLY A 20 -1.71 -4.48 -5.02
C GLY A 20 -2.01 -5.96 -5.19
N VAL A 21 -1.86 -6.74 -4.12
CA VAL A 21 -2.10 -8.18 -4.11
C VAL A 21 -2.91 -8.57 -2.89
N VAL A 22 -3.87 -9.49 -3.09
CA VAL A 22 -4.55 -10.21 -2.02
C VAL A 22 -4.26 -11.69 -2.18
N LEU A 23 -3.65 -12.29 -1.17
CA LEU A 23 -3.34 -13.72 -1.11
C LEU A 23 -4.33 -14.41 -0.17
N GLY A 24 -4.91 -15.52 -0.61
CA GLY A 24 -5.68 -16.40 0.26
C GLY A 24 -4.80 -17.29 1.14
N PRO A 25 -5.38 -18.25 1.87
CA PRO A 25 -4.66 -19.14 2.77
C PRO A 25 -3.56 -19.98 2.09
N GLY A 26 -3.65 -20.19 0.77
CA GLY A 26 -2.61 -20.88 -0.02
C GLY A 26 -1.38 -20.02 -0.35
N GLY A 27 -1.35 -18.75 0.10
CA GLY A 27 -0.26 -17.81 -0.15
C GLY A 27 -0.10 -17.50 -1.65
N LEU A 28 1.13 -17.51 -2.16
CA LEU A 28 1.43 -17.17 -3.56
C LEU A 28 0.78 -18.12 -4.60
N LYS A 29 0.32 -19.30 -4.18
CA LYS A 29 -0.41 -20.24 -5.05
C LYS A 29 -1.91 -19.91 -5.14
N ASP A 30 -2.38 -18.94 -4.36
CA ASP A 30 -3.80 -18.61 -4.17
C ASP A 30 -3.99 -17.09 -4.23
N ILE A 31 -3.82 -16.52 -5.43
CA ILE A 31 -3.95 -15.08 -5.68
C ILE A 31 -5.42 -14.75 -5.92
N LEU A 32 -6.04 -14.02 -4.99
CA LEU A 32 -7.45 -13.62 -5.05
C LEU A 32 -7.64 -12.30 -5.81
N PHE A 33 -6.62 -11.44 -5.77
CA PHE A 33 -6.52 -10.19 -6.53
C PHE A 33 -5.05 -9.86 -6.82
N ARG A 34 -4.79 -9.35 -8.02
CA ARG A 34 -3.53 -8.68 -8.38
C ARG A 34 -3.82 -7.64 -9.46
N ASP A 35 -3.45 -6.39 -9.22
CA ASP A 35 -3.53 -5.32 -10.22
C ASP A 35 -2.48 -4.24 -9.94
N ARG A 36 -2.28 -3.34 -10.90
CA ARG A 36 -1.26 -2.28 -10.84
C ARG A 36 -1.82 -0.93 -11.26
N VAL A 37 -1.30 0.12 -10.63
CA VAL A 37 -1.51 1.51 -11.06
C VAL A 37 -0.16 2.20 -11.32
N PRO A 38 -0.10 3.23 -12.17
CA PRO A 38 1.05 4.13 -12.23
C PRO A 38 1.36 4.75 -10.85
N THR A 39 2.63 4.82 -10.46
CA THR A 39 3.03 5.56 -9.24
C THR A 39 2.84 7.06 -9.45
N GLY A 40 3.22 7.58 -10.62
CA GLY A 40 3.04 8.98 -11.00
C GLY A 40 3.81 9.95 -10.10
N ALA A 41 5.02 9.57 -9.67
CA ALA A 41 5.83 10.33 -8.70
C ALA A 41 6.18 11.75 -9.17
N GLU A 42 6.22 11.98 -10.48
CA GLU A 42 6.38 13.29 -11.11
C GLU A 42 5.25 14.27 -10.75
N ASN A 43 4.09 13.76 -10.32
CA ASN A 43 2.95 14.57 -9.85
C ASN A 43 2.98 14.83 -8.33
N GLY A 44 4.05 14.40 -7.65
CA GLY A 44 4.29 14.68 -6.24
C GLY A 44 3.74 13.65 -5.26
N TYR A 45 4.05 13.86 -3.97
CA TYR A 45 3.77 12.93 -2.89
C TYR A 45 2.27 12.66 -2.66
N GLU A 46 1.44 13.71 -2.65
CA GLU A 46 -0.02 13.57 -2.49
C GLU A 46 -0.64 12.73 -3.62
N HIS A 47 -0.09 12.81 -4.84
CA HIS A 47 -0.53 11.97 -5.95
C HIS A 47 -0.25 10.49 -5.67
N ILE A 48 0.93 10.17 -5.13
CA ILE A 48 1.30 8.80 -4.75
C ILE A 48 0.33 8.25 -3.69
N LEU A 49 0.00 9.04 -2.66
CA LEU A 49 -0.99 8.65 -1.65
C LEU A 49 -2.36 8.38 -2.29
N GLY A 50 -2.77 9.22 -3.24
CA GLY A 50 -3.99 9.03 -4.02
C GLY A 50 -4.00 7.75 -4.85
N GLN A 51 -2.88 7.39 -5.48
CA GLN A 51 -2.76 6.12 -6.23
C GLN A 51 -2.85 4.91 -5.31
N ILE A 52 -2.22 4.96 -4.14
CA ILE A 52 -2.32 3.89 -3.14
C ILE A 52 -3.77 3.75 -2.66
N ASN A 53 -4.44 4.85 -2.31
CA ASN A 53 -5.84 4.82 -1.90
C ASN A 53 -6.76 4.27 -2.99
N LYS A 54 -6.53 4.65 -4.25
CA LYS A 54 -7.25 4.09 -5.41
C LYS A 54 -7.06 2.58 -5.51
N LEU A 55 -5.82 2.11 -5.39
CA LEU A 55 -5.48 0.70 -5.50
C LEU A 55 -6.12 -0.12 -4.37
N VAL A 56 -6.08 0.38 -3.12
CA VAL A 56 -6.80 -0.24 -2.00
C VAL A 56 -8.31 -0.28 -2.27
N GLY A 57 -8.90 0.79 -2.78
CA GLY A 57 -10.32 0.81 -3.16
C GLY A 57 -10.68 -0.24 -4.23
N MET A 58 -9.79 -0.50 -5.19
CA MET A 58 -9.97 -1.59 -6.16
C MET A 58 -9.93 -2.97 -5.51
N MET A 59 -9.01 -3.18 -4.57
CA MET A 59 -8.92 -4.41 -3.78
C MET A 59 -10.19 -4.63 -2.95
N GLU A 60 -10.66 -3.59 -2.25
CA GLU A 60 -11.92 -3.60 -1.48
C GLU A 60 -13.12 -3.95 -2.35
N SER A 61 -13.24 -3.32 -3.52
CA SER A 61 -14.34 -3.60 -4.44
C SER A 61 -14.30 -5.04 -4.97
N ARG A 62 -13.11 -5.61 -5.20
CA ARG A 62 -12.97 -7.00 -5.63
C ARG A 62 -13.33 -7.98 -4.54
N MET A 63 -12.83 -7.74 -3.33
CA MET A 63 -12.93 -8.68 -2.22
C MET A 63 -14.28 -8.59 -1.49
N GLY A 64 -14.95 -7.43 -1.58
CA GLY A 64 -16.22 -7.16 -0.91
C GLY A 64 -16.09 -6.89 0.59
N TYR A 65 -14.86 -6.65 1.09
CA TYR A 65 -14.58 -6.34 2.49
C TYR A 65 -13.26 -5.55 2.60
N ARG A 66 -12.97 -5.02 3.80
CA ARG A 66 -11.71 -4.34 4.15
C ARG A 66 -10.82 -5.22 5.02
N PRO A 67 -9.49 -5.22 4.81
CA PRO A 67 -8.58 -5.98 5.66
C PRO A 67 -8.44 -5.32 7.04
N ALA A 68 -8.09 -6.10 8.05
CA ALA A 68 -7.68 -5.56 9.35
C ALA A 68 -6.27 -4.93 9.30
N HIS A 69 -5.39 -5.48 8.45
CA HIS A 69 -4.02 -5.01 8.27
C HIS A 69 -3.64 -4.99 6.79
N LEU A 70 -2.84 -4.00 6.40
CA LEU A 70 -2.30 -3.86 5.05
C LEU A 70 -0.77 -3.75 5.12
N GLY A 71 -0.06 -4.66 4.45
CA GLY A 71 1.39 -4.55 4.30
C GLY A 71 1.76 -3.64 3.13
N ILE A 72 2.78 -2.79 3.29
CA ILE A 72 3.29 -1.95 2.19
C ILE A 72 4.80 -2.06 2.12
N GLY A 73 5.32 -2.54 0.98
CA GLY A 73 6.72 -2.49 0.60
C GLY A 73 7.00 -1.26 -0.25
N THR A 74 8.11 -0.57 0.00
CA THR A 74 8.53 0.62 -0.77
C THR A 74 10.05 0.76 -0.75
N PRO A 75 10.69 1.30 -1.80
CA PRO A 75 12.11 1.63 -1.79
C PRO A 75 12.39 2.81 -0.86
N GLY A 76 13.41 2.66 -0.03
CA GLY A 76 13.72 3.57 1.07
C GLY A 76 13.30 2.98 2.40
N THR A 77 13.42 3.76 3.47
CA THR A 77 13.13 3.28 4.82
C THR A 77 12.52 4.40 5.66
N LEU A 78 11.60 4.04 6.56
CA LEU A 78 11.09 4.95 7.57
C LEU A 78 12.19 5.26 8.59
N ASP A 79 12.51 6.53 8.78
CA ASP A 79 13.39 6.94 9.88
C ASP A 79 12.63 6.83 11.20
N PRO A 80 13.05 5.97 12.15
CA PRO A 80 12.30 5.75 13.39
C PRO A 80 12.35 6.95 14.34
N ARG A 81 13.31 7.86 14.18
CA ARG A 81 13.44 9.06 15.01
C ARG A 81 12.53 10.18 14.51
N LEU A 82 12.44 10.35 13.19
CA LEU A 82 11.69 11.45 12.58
C LEU A 82 10.27 11.05 12.15
N GLY A 83 10.01 9.75 11.97
CA GLY A 83 8.75 9.25 11.42
C GLY A 83 8.56 9.59 9.94
N THR A 84 9.64 9.92 9.23
CA THR A 84 9.64 10.33 7.82
C THR A 84 10.46 9.37 6.96
N MET A 85 10.14 9.29 5.68
CA MET A 85 10.87 8.45 4.74
C MET A 85 12.27 9.01 4.42
N LYS A 86 13.24 8.14 4.15
CA LYS A 86 14.58 8.50 3.66
C LYS A 86 15.11 7.44 2.68
N GLY A 87 16.02 7.87 1.81
CA GLY A 87 16.65 6.99 0.81
C GLY A 87 15.68 6.46 -0.24
N CYS A 88 14.58 7.19 -0.49
CA CYS A 88 13.61 6.83 -1.51
C CYS A 88 14.10 7.23 -2.90
N ASN A 89 13.91 6.34 -3.88
CA ASN A 89 14.19 6.63 -5.30
C ASN A 89 13.23 7.70 -5.87
N SER A 90 11.98 7.70 -5.41
CA SER A 90 11.04 8.78 -5.68
C SER A 90 11.37 9.94 -4.74
N GLU A 91 12.11 10.93 -5.24
CA GLU A 91 12.66 12.02 -4.43
C GLU A 91 11.59 12.76 -3.61
N CYS A 92 10.40 12.94 -4.17
CA CYS A 92 9.26 13.60 -3.52
C CYS A 92 8.77 12.90 -2.24
N MET A 93 9.13 11.64 -2.02
CA MET A 93 8.81 10.90 -0.81
C MET A 93 9.78 11.17 0.34
N ASN A 94 11.03 11.59 0.06
CA ASN A 94 12.00 11.81 1.12
C ASN A 94 11.54 12.95 2.05
N GLY A 95 11.66 12.73 3.36
CA GLY A 95 11.20 13.68 4.39
C GLY A 95 9.68 13.64 4.66
N GLN A 96 8.90 12.81 3.96
CA GLN A 96 7.44 12.75 4.14
C GLN A 96 7.02 11.71 5.19
N PRO A 97 5.97 11.95 5.99
CA PRO A 97 5.49 11.04 7.04
C PRO A 97 4.53 9.97 6.50
N MET A 98 4.97 9.21 5.49
CA MET A 98 4.14 8.29 4.69
C MET A 98 3.27 7.33 5.51
N LYS A 99 3.83 6.69 6.54
CA LYS A 99 3.08 5.78 7.41
C LYS A 99 1.85 6.47 7.98
N LYS A 100 2.05 7.64 8.61
CA LYS A 100 0.99 8.41 9.28
C LYS A 100 -0.06 8.92 8.29
N ASP A 101 0.36 9.35 7.10
CA ASP A 101 -0.57 9.84 6.09
C ASP A 101 -1.42 8.73 5.48
N LEU A 102 -0.83 7.55 5.25
CA LEU A 102 -1.55 6.39 4.76
C LEU A 102 -2.52 5.84 5.81
N GLU A 103 -2.11 5.74 7.07
CA GLU A 103 -3.01 5.37 8.18
C GLU A 103 -4.25 6.27 8.21
N ARG A 104 -4.04 7.59 8.08
CA ARG A 104 -5.11 8.59 8.03
C ARG A 104 -6.03 8.44 6.81
N ILE A 105 -5.45 8.29 5.61
CA ILE A 105 -6.24 8.24 4.36
C ILE A 105 -7.00 6.92 4.25
N LEU A 106 -6.35 5.80 4.60
CA LEU A 106 -6.93 4.47 4.49
C LEU A 106 -7.83 4.11 5.68
N LYS A 107 -7.66 4.81 6.82
CA LYS A 107 -8.30 4.52 8.10
C LYS A 107 -7.93 3.12 8.61
N LEU A 108 -6.63 2.84 8.59
CA LEU A 108 -5.99 1.59 9.04
C LEU A 108 -4.82 1.95 9.97
N GLU A 109 -4.48 1.05 10.90
CA GLU A 109 -3.35 1.17 11.85
C GLU A 109 -2.24 0.14 11.58
#